data_AF-A0A7C0XXX4-F1
#
_entry.id   AF-A0A7C0XXX4-F1
#
_cell.length_a   1.000
_cell.length_b   1.000
_cell.length_c   1.000
_cell.angle_alpha   90.00
_cell.angle_beta   90.00
_cell.angle_gamma   90.00
#
_symmetry.space_group_name_H-M   'P 1'
#
loop_
_entity.id
_entity.type
_entity.pdbx_description
1 polymer ?
#
loop_
_entity_poly.entity_id
_entity_poly.type
_entity_poly.pdbx_seq_one_letter_code
_entity_poly.pdbx_strand_id
1 'polypeptide(L)'
;MVCGYVGVWCCLCCGLPSDVFSIGFVDDVVDVRLAAPFSKLFWYLAINGYLGFIDDYGCLVVPATNYRLMCYLITTTLAGYSLSRSWNVNTYVDRVVFNTLVEACGLKAVGPELSDELLIGEVFELASMGYLPKGVTNDTVIKTLLPRALAYRLMSQDLSELVNYVINTPNEISPEALNYLVMKWLSTGPTPKEVKALTTLLKVGDLHRFIYVTKLPKPSEVRYVDTGKHPVTYVIPDENYIKAQKLLDEVAKEPWRASKILKCWWSVIKEELIEDLAMALIVRGCRVYSYREILEILKSQ
;
A
#
# COMPACT_ATOMS: atom_id res chain seq x y z
N MET A 1 44.98 -9.72 2.13
CA MET A 1 44.65 -11.14 1.98
C MET A 1 43.16 -11.20 1.68
N VAL A 2 42.82 -11.65 0.47
CA VAL A 2 41.49 -11.65 -0.15
C VAL A 2 40.74 -12.93 0.24
N CYS A 3 39.46 -12.81 0.61
CA CYS A 3 38.36 -13.79 0.43
C CYS A 3 37.23 -13.44 1.44
N GLY A 4 35.95 -13.37 1.11
CA GLY A 4 35.29 -13.69 -0.15
C GLY A 4 33.87 -13.14 -0.20
N TYR A 5 33.49 -12.74 -1.41
CA TYR A 5 32.15 -12.49 -1.88
C TYR A 5 31.14 -13.55 -1.40
N VAL A 6 30.03 -13.08 -0.82
CA VAL A 6 28.70 -13.69 -0.90
C VAL A 6 27.74 -12.50 -1.00
N GLY A 7 27.27 -12.06 -2.17
CA GLY A 7 26.79 -12.89 -3.26
C GLY A 7 25.42 -13.49 -2.94
N VAL A 8 24.55 -12.82 -2.16
CA VAL A 8 23.12 -13.11 -2.18
C VAL A 8 22.51 -12.31 -3.33
N TRP A 9 22.74 -12.86 -4.52
CA TRP A 9 21.89 -12.57 -5.67
C TRP A 9 20.42 -12.67 -5.27
N CYS A 10 19.66 -11.68 -5.71
CA CYS A 10 18.32 -11.77 -6.30
C CYS A 10 18.07 -13.06 -7.14
N CYS A 11 18.25 -14.26 -6.56
CA CYS A 11 17.95 -15.54 -7.20
C CYS A 11 16.49 -15.98 -7.01
N LEU A 12 15.66 -15.13 -6.42
CA LEU A 12 14.20 -15.21 -6.63
C LEU A 12 13.75 -14.37 -7.85
N CYS A 13 14.62 -13.50 -8.39
CA CYS A 13 14.35 -12.69 -9.57
C CYS A 13 14.73 -13.39 -10.88
N CYS A 14 14.11 -14.54 -11.14
CA CYS A 14 14.16 -15.15 -12.48
C CYS A 14 13.32 -14.31 -13.46
N GLY A 15 13.93 -13.27 -14.06
CA GLY A 15 13.41 -12.60 -15.25
C GLY A 15 13.39 -11.06 -15.26
N LEU A 16 14.02 -10.37 -14.31
CA LEU A 16 14.11 -8.91 -14.40
C LEU A 16 15.22 -8.50 -15.39
N PRO A 17 14.92 -7.65 -16.40
CA PRO A 17 15.94 -7.06 -17.28
C PRO A 17 16.98 -6.31 -16.44
N SER A 18 18.23 -6.34 -16.90
CA SER A 18 19.43 -5.74 -16.31
C SER A 18 19.40 -4.21 -16.11
N ASP A 19 18.25 -3.57 -16.30
CA ASP A 19 18.05 -2.12 -16.25
C ASP A 19 17.30 -1.68 -14.98
N VAL A 20 17.22 -2.55 -13.96
CA VAL A 20 16.71 -2.17 -12.64
C VAL A 20 17.74 -1.29 -11.96
N PHE A 21 17.55 0.02 -12.15
CA PHE A 21 18.15 1.14 -11.45
C PHE A 21 18.62 0.78 -10.04
N SER A 22 19.87 1.11 -9.72
CA SER A 22 20.28 1.37 -8.35
C SER A 22 19.53 2.60 -7.85
N ILE A 23 18.28 2.42 -7.45
CA ILE A 23 17.69 3.28 -6.42
C ILE A 23 18.56 2.96 -5.20
N GLY A 24 19.40 3.90 -4.77
CA GLY A 24 20.33 3.72 -3.66
C GLY A 24 19.66 2.92 -2.56
N PHE A 25 20.06 1.65 -2.44
CA PHE A 25 19.42 0.70 -1.54
C PHE A 25 19.62 1.25 -0.13
N VAL A 26 18.56 1.21 0.68
CA VAL A 26 18.58 1.64 2.07
C VAL A 26 19.79 0.99 2.76
N ASP A 27 20.83 1.77 3.08
CA ASP A 27 22.08 1.28 3.69
C ASP A 27 21.83 0.53 5.02
N ASP A 28 20.63 0.65 5.58
CA ASP A 28 20.21 0.04 6.84
C ASP A 28 19.39 -1.25 6.71
N VAL A 29 19.07 -1.72 5.50
CA VAL A 29 18.38 -3.03 5.34
C VAL A 29 19.41 -4.14 5.20
N VAL A 30 19.58 -4.90 6.28
CA VAL A 30 20.63 -5.92 6.42
C VAL A 30 20.19 -7.27 5.85
N ASP A 31 18.89 -7.57 5.89
CA ASP A 31 18.33 -8.85 5.45
C ASP A 31 16.84 -8.71 5.05
N VAL A 32 16.32 -9.65 4.24
CA VAL A 32 14.89 -9.74 3.89
C VAL A 32 14.36 -11.09 4.37
N ARG A 33 13.40 -11.05 5.31
CA ARG A 33 12.76 -12.24 5.87
C ARG A 33 11.35 -12.41 5.33
N LEU A 34 11.11 -13.57 4.74
CA LEU A 34 9.78 -13.96 4.29
C LEU A 34 9.03 -14.63 5.44
N ALA A 35 7.96 -13.98 5.89
CA ALA A 35 7.07 -14.52 6.89
C ALA A 35 6.17 -15.60 6.26
N ALA A 36 6.52 -16.87 6.47
CA ALA A 36 5.73 -18.01 5.99
C ALA A 36 4.25 -17.89 6.46
N PRO A 37 3.28 -18.34 5.66
CA PRO A 37 1.87 -18.24 6.02
C PRO A 37 1.59 -18.82 7.41
N PHE A 38 0.87 -18.06 8.22
CA PHE A 38 0.52 -18.40 9.60
C PHE A 38 1.68 -18.66 10.57
N SER A 39 2.91 -18.26 10.21
CA SER A 39 4.01 -18.16 11.16
C SER A 39 3.78 -17.02 12.16
N LYS A 40 4.59 -16.95 13.22
CA LYS A 40 4.58 -15.84 14.18
C LYS A 40 4.69 -14.48 13.48
N LEU A 41 5.69 -14.31 12.61
CA LEU A 41 5.91 -13.05 11.89
C LEU A 41 4.73 -12.70 10.98
N PHE A 42 4.08 -13.71 10.39
CA PHE A 42 2.90 -13.50 9.56
C PHE A 42 1.70 -13.02 10.38
N TRP A 43 1.49 -13.59 11.56
CA TRP A 43 0.44 -13.13 12.47
C TRP A 43 0.73 -11.74 13.01
N TYR A 44 1.98 -11.42 13.33
CA TYR A 44 2.39 -10.07 13.71
C TYR A 44 2.03 -9.04 12.62
N LEU A 45 2.38 -9.34 11.37
CA LEU A 45 2.01 -8.52 10.21
C LEU A 45 0.49 -8.37 10.09
N ALA A 46 -0.25 -9.47 10.13
CA ALA A 46 -1.70 -9.46 9.96
C ALA A 46 -2.45 -8.73 11.09
N ILE A 47 -2.05 -8.95 12.35
CA ILE A 47 -2.64 -8.30 13.53
C ILE A 47 -2.47 -6.78 13.44
N ASN A 48 -1.26 -6.33 13.14
CA ASN A 48 -0.94 -4.91 13.03
C ASN A 48 -1.35 -4.28 11.69
N GLY A 49 -1.87 -5.07 10.74
CA GLY A 49 -2.28 -4.59 9.43
C GLY A 49 -1.11 -4.16 8.54
N TYR A 50 0.10 -4.65 8.83
CA TYR A 50 1.29 -4.36 8.07
C TYR A 50 1.42 -5.31 6.87
N LEU A 51 1.80 -4.74 5.73
CA LEU A 51 2.18 -5.50 4.53
C LEU A 51 3.69 -5.72 4.44
N GLY A 52 4.44 -5.08 5.33
CA GLY A 52 5.85 -5.26 5.57
C GLY A 52 6.33 -4.24 6.61
N PHE A 53 7.42 -4.54 7.31
CA PHE A 53 8.10 -3.59 8.21
C PHE A 53 9.61 -3.87 8.25
N ILE A 54 10.39 -2.87 8.62
CA ILE A 54 11.81 -3.03 8.92
C ILE A 54 11.91 -3.12 10.45
N ASP A 55 12.48 -4.22 10.96
CA ASP A 55 12.69 -4.41 12.39
C ASP A 55 13.87 -3.59 12.93
N ASP A 56 14.04 -3.59 14.25
CA ASP A 56 15.12 -2.84 14.93
C ASP A 56 16.54 -3.30 14.54
N TYR A 57 16.66 -4.46 13.91
CA TYR A 57 17.91 -5.02 13.41
C TYR A 57 18.13 -4.71 11.92
N GLY A 58 17.25 -3.91 11.30
CA GLY A 58 17.30 -3.61 9.88
C GLY A 58 16.83 -4.75 8.98
N CYS A 59 16.13 -5.76 9.51
CA CYS A 59 15.58 -6.83 8.68
C CYS A 59 14.20 -6.41 8.14
N LEU A 60 14.04 -6.42 6.81
CA LEU A 60 12.75 -6.23 6.17
C LEU A 60 11.94 -7.52 6.28
N VAL A 61 10.81 -7.48 6.98
CA VAL A 61 9.88 -8.61 7.12
C VAL A 61 8.66 -8.37 6.23
N VAL A 62 8.36 -9.31 5.33
CA VAL A 62 7.19 -9.27 4.42
C VAL A 62 6.48 -10.62 4.40
N PRO A 63 5.16 -10.69 4.14
CA PRO A 63 4.47 -11.96 4.03
C PRO A 63 4.97 -12.76 2.82
N ALA A 64 5.21 -14.05 3.01
CA ALA A 64 5.48 -14.96 1.90
C ALA A 64 4.19 -15.14 1.09
N THR A 65 4.17 -14.56 -0.11
CA THR A 65 3.03 -14.55 -1.04
C THR A 65 3.50 -14.90 -2.45
N ASN A 66 2.67 -14.76 -3.47
CA ASN A 66 3.11 -14.85 -4.87
C ASN A 66 4.33 -13.94 -5.10
N TYR A 67 5.33 -14.46 -5.80
CA TYR A 67 6.57 -13.78 -6.13
C TYR A 67 6.37 -12.34 -6.64
N ARG A 68 5.42 -12.10 -7.54
CA ARG A 68 5.14 -10.74 -8.06
C ARG A 68 4.67 -9.80 -6.94
N LEU A 69 3.75 -10.26 -6.10
CA LEU A 69 3.25 -9.46 -4.99
C LEU A 69 4.34 -9.25 -3.92
N MET A 70 5.19 -10.25 -3.66
CA MET A 70 6.34 -10.08 -2.77
C MET A 70 7.29 -9.00 -3.27
N CYS A 71 7.66 -9.02 -4.55
CA CYS A 71 8.51 -8.00 -5.15
C CYS A 71 7.89 -6.61 -5.05
N TYR A 72 6.60 -6.48 -5.37
CA TYR A 72 5.88 -5.23 -5.22
C TYR A 72 5.90 -4.72 -3.77
N LEU A 73 5.61 -5.59 -2.79
CA LEU A 73 5.61 -5.22 -1.37
C LEU A 73 7.00 -4.82 -0.88
N ILE A 74 8.04 -5.58 -1.23
CA ILE A 74 9.43 -5.25 -0.88
C ILE A 74 9.80 -3.87 -1.45
N THR A 75 9.56 -3.65 -2.75
CA THR A 75 9.94 -2.40 -3.40
C THR A 75 9.15 -1.22 -2.86
N THR A 76 7.84 -1.36 -2.62
CA THR A 76 7.03 -0.27 -2.05
C THR A 76 7.43 0.05 -0.61
N THR A 77 7.70 -0.95 0.23
CA THR A 77 8.18 -0.72 1.61
C THR A 77 9.53 -0.02 1.63
N LEU A 78 10.49 -0.48 0.82
CA LEU A 78 11.82 0.15 0.74
C LEU A 78 11.75 1.57 0.18
N ALA A 79 10.99 1.79 -0.90
CA ALA A 79 10.82 3.12 -1.49
C ALA A 79 10.15 4.10 -0.50
N GLY A 80 9.11 3.66 0.19
CA GLY A 80 8.43 4.45 1.21
C GLY A 80 9.38 4.82 2.36
N TYR A 81 10.16 3.86 2.84
CA TYR A 81 11.15 4.10 3.88
C TYR A 81 12.20 5.12 3.43
N SER A 82 12.83 4.94 2.27
CA SER A 82 13.82 5.89 1.72
C SER A 82 13.25 7.29 1.56
N LEU A 83 12.08 7.42 0.93
CA LEU A 83 11.46 8.73 0.69
C LEU A 83 11.09 9.44 2.00
N SER A 84 10.66 8.70 3.03
CA SER A 84 10.26 9.29 4.32
C SER A 84 11.42 9.96 5.07
N ARG A 85 12.67 9.56 4.79
CA ARG A 85 13.87 10.19 5.37
C ARG A 85 14.21 11.52 4.71
N SER A 86 13.92 11.64 3.42
CA SER A 86 14.24 12.80 2.61
C SER A 86 13.09 13.79 2.52
N TRP A 87 11.86 13.36 2.81
CA TRP A 87 10.67 14.17 2.66
C TRP A 87 9.65 13.98 3.78
N ASN A 88 9.24 15.09 4.39
CA ASN A 88 8.26 15.12 5.45
C ASN A 88 6.83 15.30 4.90
N VAL A 89 5.96 14.31 5.14
CA VAL A 89 4.59 14.27 4.64
C VAL A 89 3.64 14.94 5.63
N ASN A 90 3.23 16.18 5.34
CA ASN A 90 2.43 16.99 6.28
C ASN A 90 1.00 17.26 5.80
N THR A 91 0.75 17.22 4.49
CA THR A 91 -0.53 17.56 3.87
C THR A 91 -1.14 16.39 3.11
N TYR A 92 -2.43 16.50 2.76
CA TYR A 92 -3.07 15.52 1.88
C TYR A 92 -2.44 15.47 0.48
N VAL A 93 -1.92 16.60 -0.02
CA VAL A 93 -1.20 16.67 -1.30
C VAL A 93 0.12 15.88 -1.20
N ASP A 94 0.89 16.10 -0.13
CA ASP A 94 2.14 15.36 0.12
C ASP A 94 1.89 13.86 0.14
N ARG A 95 0.80 13.42 0.80
CA ARG A 95 0.42 11.99 0.84
C ARG A 95 0.17 11.42 -0.54
N VAL A 96 -0.51 12.17 -1.42
CA VAL A 96 -0.75 11.71 -2.80
C VAL A 96 0.57 11.61 -3.55
N VAL A 97 1.42 12.64 -3.51
CA VAL A 97 2.68 12.64 -4.26
C VAL A 97 3.61 11.54 -3.73
N PHE A 98 3.78 11.45 -2.42
CA PHE A 98 4.58 10.42 -1.75
C PHE A 98 4.10 9.02 -2.14
N ASN A 99 2.82 8.72 -1.94
CA ASN A 99 2.27 7.40 -2.26
C ASN A 99 2.36 7.12 -3.76
N THR A 100 2.23 8.13 -4.63
CA THR A 100 2.35 7.95 -6.09
C THR A 100 3.75 7.47 -6.46
N LEU A 101 4.79 8.07 -5.88
CA LEU A 101 6.18 7.68 -6.15
C LEU A 101 6.48 6.27 -5.62
N VAL A 102 6.01 5.97 -4.40
CA VAL A 102 6.15 4.63 -3.80
C VAL A 102 5.48 3.57 -4.67
N GLU A 103 4.23 3.81 -5.07
CA GLU A 103 3.46 2.94 -5.95
C GLU A 103 4.13 2.78 -7.32
N ALA A 104 4.66 3.86 -7.90
CA ALA A 104 5.34 3.80 -9.20
C ALA A 104 6.61 2.95 -9.14
N CYS A 105 7.38 3.02 -8.05
CA CYS A 105 8.51 2.12 -7.80
C CYS A 105 8.07 0.66 -7.71
N GLY A 106 7.04 0.39 -6.92
CA GLY A 106 6.47 -0.95 -6.77
C GLY A 106 6.02 -1.56 -8.08
N LEU A 107 5.22 -0.82 -8.85
CA LEU A 107 4.70 -1.27 -10.14
C LEU A 107 5.81 -1.43 -11.19
N LYS A 108 6.84 -0.57 -11.20
CA LYS A 108 7.98 -0.72 -12.12
C LYS A 108 8.76 -2.00 -11.87
N ALA A 109 8.84 -2.48 -10.63
CA ALA A 109 9.55 -3.71 -10.28
C ALA A 109 8.84 -4.99 -10.74
N VAL A 110 7.53 -4.93 -11.04
CA VAL A 110 6.70 -6.12 -11.32
C VAL A 110 5.99 -6.09 -12.66
N GLY A 111 5.93 -4.91 -13.29
CA GLY A 111 5.30 -4.68 -14.59
C GLY A 111 3.80 -4.35 -14.52
N PRO A 112 3.20 -3.99 -15.67
CA PRO A 112 1.82 -3.52 -15.77
C PRO A 112 0.78 -4.60 -15.43
N GLU A 113 1.12 -5.87 -15.53
CA GLU A 113 0.18 -6.98 -15.33
C GLU A 113 -0.33 -7.07 -13.88
N LEU A 114 0.57 -6.92 -12.89
CA LEU A 114 0.15 -6.79 -11.49
C LEU A 114 -0.56 -5.45 -11.27
N SER A 115 -0.23 -4.43 -12.07
CA SER A 115 -0.96 -3.18 -12.02
C SER A 115 -2.40 -3.33 -12.47
N ASP A 116 -2.75 -4.17 -13.43
CA ASP A 116 -4.17 -4.34 -13.82
C ASP A 116 -4.97 -5.09 -12.74
N GLU A 117 -4.29 -5.87 -11.88
CA GLU A 117 -4.87 -6.52 -10.70
C GLU A 117 -4.95 -5.58 -9.48
N LEU A 118 -3.96 -4.71 -9.29
CA LEU A 118 -3.86 -3.74 -8.19
C LEU A 118 -4.55 -2.40 -8.47
N LEU A 119 -4.61 -2.02 -9.75
CA LEU A 119 -5.54 -1.04 -10.26
C LEU A 119 -6.87 -1.69 -10.20
N ILE A 120 -7.73 -1.02 -9.50
CA ILE A 120 -9.06 -1.47 -9.23
C ILE A 120 -9.83 -1.26 -10.52
N GLY A 121 -9.66 -2.15 -11.49
CA GLY A 121 -10.15 -1.98 -12.85
C GLY A 121 -11.63 -1.60 -12.85
N GLU A 122 -12.40 -2.19 -11.94
CA GLU A 122 -13.80 -1.85 -11.69
C GLU A 122 -14.00 -0.42 -11.15
N VAL A 123 -13.21 0.04 -10.16
CA VAL A 123 -13.31 1.42 -9.65
C VAL A 123 -12.82 2.43 -10.69
N PHE A 124 -11.79 2.09 -11.44
CA PHE A 124 -11.26 2.97 -12.49
C PHE A 124 -12.25 3.08 -13.66
N GLU A 125 -12.89 1.96 -14.03
CA GLU A 125 -14.03 1.92 -14.96
C GLU A 125 -15.15 2.85 -14.48
N LEU A 126 -15.62 2.65 -13.25
CA LEU A 126 -16.67 3.47 -12.66
C LEU A 126 -16.27 4.94 -12.60
N ALA A 127 -15.05 5.25 -12.17
CA ALA A 127 -14.54 6.61 -12.09
C ALA A 127 -14.50 7.29 -13.47
N SER A 128 -14.18 6.54 -14.53
CA SER A 128 -14.20 7.06 -15.91
C SER A 128 -15.60 7.46 -16.38
N MET A 129 -16.63 6.89 -15.76
CA MET A 129 -18.04 7.18 -16.00
C MET A 129 -18.62 8.20 -14.99
N GLY A 130 -17.82 8.67 -14.02
CA GLY A 130 -18.27 9.59 -12.96
C GLY A 130 -18.93 8.89 -11.76
N TYR A 131 -18.71 7.58 -11.60
CA TYR A 131 -19.22 6.79 -10.49
C TYR A 131 -18.11 6.34 -9.54
N LEU A 132 -18.45 6.13 -8.27
CA LEU A 132 -17.59 5.42 -7.31
C LEU A 132 -18.42 4.43 -6.49
N PRO A 133 -17.85 3.29 -6.03
CA PRO A 133 -18.56 2.41 -5.12
C PRO A 133 -18.93 3.09 -3.80
N LYS A 134 -20.11 2.74 -3.28
CA LYS A 134 -20.56 3.16 -1.96
C LYS A 134 -19.57 2.64 -0.90
N GLY A 135 -19.09 3.53 -0.05
CA GLY A 135 -18.07 3.22 0.97
C GLY A 135 -16.65 3.65 0.59
N VAL A 136 -16.39 4.04 -0.65
CA VAL A 136 -15.15 4.75 -1.00
C VAL A 136 -15.15 6.11 -0.32
N THR A 137 -14.20 6.32 0.59
CA THR A 137 -14.02 7.59 1.29
C THR A 137 -13.00 8.48 0.58
N ASN A 138 -13.01 9.78 0.89
CA ASN A 138 -11.96 10.69 0.45
C ASN A 138 -10.57 10.18 0.87
N ASP A 139 -10.45 9.67 2.10
CA ASP A 139 -9.21 9.07 2.61
C ASP A 139 -8.74 7.87 1.77
N THR A 140 -9.66 7.02 1.32
CA THR A 140 -9.36 5.90 0.41
C THR A 140 -8.82 6.40 -0.94
N VAL A 141 -9.42 7.48 -1.46
CA VAL A 141 -9.00 8.10 -2.72
C VAL A 141 -7.59 8.67 -2.59
N ILE A 142 -7.35 9.49 -1.57
CA ILE A 142 -6.06 10.17 -1.32
C ILE A 142 -4.96 9.16 -1.07
N LYS A 143 -5.20 8.15 -0.22
CA LYS A 143 -4.14 7.23 0.19
C LYS A 143 -3.84 6.15 -0.85
N THR A 144 -4.82 5.79 -1.69
CA THR A 144 -4.72 4.56 -2.48
C THR A 144 -5.11 4.74 -3.95
N LEU A 145 -6.36 5.13 -4.23
CA LEU A 145 -6.90 5.11 -5.60
C LEU A 145 -6.16 6.07 -6.52
N LEU A 146 -6.01 7.32 -6.07
CA LEU A 146 -5.38 8.38 -6.85
C LEU A 146 -3.87 8.13 -7.03
N PRO A 147 -3.10 7.80 -5.97
CA PRO A 147 -1.69 7.42 -6.12
C PRO A 147 -1.44 6.34 -7.16
N ARG A 148 -2.26 5.28 -7.17
CA ARG A 148 -2.09 4.18 -8.11
C ARG A 148 -2.48 4.52 -9.54
N ALA A 149 -3.57 5.27 -9.71
CA ALA A 149 -3.98 5.78 -11.02
C ALA A 149 -2.85 6.60 -11.67
N LEU A 150 -2.15 7.41 -10.87
CA LEU A 150 -0.97 8.15 -11.32
C LEU A 150 0.23 7.22 -11.56
N ALA A 151 0.54 6.34 -10.60
CA ALA A 151 1.68 5.44 -10.65
C ALA A 151 1.68 4.54 -11.89
N TYR A 152 0.52 4.04 -12.33
CA TYR A 152 0.40 3.13 -13.47
C TYR A 152 1.08 3.62 -14.74
N ARG A 153 0.90 4.90 -15.08
CA ARG A 153 1.57 5.47 -16.25
C ARG A 153 2.96 5.98 -15.88
N LEU A 154 3.14 6.51 -14.68
CA LEU A 154 4.42 7.07 -14.24
C LEU A 154 5.51 6.01 -14.06
N MET A 155 5.17 4.73 -13.85
CA MET A 155 6.15 3.63 -13.80
C MET A 155 6.95 3.49 -15.11
N SER A 156 6.38 3.94 -16.24
CA SER A 156 7.04 3.95 -17.55
C SER A 156 8.01 5.13 -17.73
N GLN A 157 7.99 6.11 -16.82
CA GLN A 157 8.87 7.27 -16.86
C GLN A 157 10.19 6.99 -16.12
N ASP A 158 11.13 7.95 -16.22
CA ASP A 158 12.32 7.97 -15.39
C ASP A 158 11.96 8.31 -13.94
N LEU A 159 11.89 7.29 -13.09
CA LEU A 159 11.53 7.46 -11.69
C LEU A 159 12.57 8.27 -10.91
N SER A 160 13.85 8.20 -11.30
CA SER A 160 14.90 8.99 -10.66
C SER A 160 14.68 10.48 -10.94
N GLU A 161 14.30 10.84 -12.16
CA GLU A 161 13.91 12.22 -12.50
C GLU A 161 12.71 12.67 -11.64
N LEU A 162 11.66 11.86 -11.56
CA LEU A 162 10.45 12.20 -10.80
C LEU A 162 10.74 12.39 -9.31
N VAL A 163 11.49 11.46 -8.70
CA VAL A 163 11.87 11.51 -7.28
C VAL A 163 12.77 12.72 -7.02
N ASN A 164 13.77 12.95 -7.85
CA ASN A 164 14.68 14.10 -7.68
C ASN A 164 13.94 15.42 -7.81
N TYR A 165 13.01 15.56 -8.75
CA TYR A 165 12.19 16.77 -8.86
C TYR A 165 11.43 17.02 -7.55
N VAL A 166 10.79 15.97 -7.05
CA VAL A 166 9.94 16.05 -5.86
C VAL A 166 10.73 16.34 -4.58
N ILE A 167 11.85 15.66 -4.35
CA ILE A 167 12.71 15.91 -3.17
C ILE A 167 13.31 17.33 -3.19
N ASN A 168 13.64 17.85 -4.38
CA ASN A 168 14.19 19.20 -4.53
C ASN A 168 13.11 20.29 -4.62
N THR A 169 11.83 19.92 -4.64
CA THR A 169 10.72 20.88 -4.55
C THR A 169 10.55 21.28 -3.09
N PRO A 170 10.60 22.57 -2.73
CA PRO A 170 10.39 23.01 -1.35
C PRO A 170 9.06 22.50 -0.79
N ASN A 171 9.05 21.98 0.44
CA ASN A 171 7.87 21.37 1.10
C ASN A 171 6.65 22.30 1.18
N GLU A 172 6.84 23.61 1.04
CA GLU A 172 5.80 24.63 1.04
C GLU A 172 5.01 24.68 -0.29
N ILE A 173 5.44 23.89 -1.29
CA ILE A 173 5.04 23.96 -2.71
C ILE A 173 4.59 22.55 -3.20
N SER A 174 3.87 21.82 -2.33
CA SER A 174 3.36 20.49 -2.65
C SER A 174 2.33 20.42 -3.80
N PRO A 175 1.50 21.46 -4.04
CA PRO A 175 0.63 21.52 -5.22
C PRO A 175 1.39 21.41 -6.54
N GLU A 176 2.58 21.98 -6.64
CA GLU A 176 3.39 22.01 -7.84
C GLU A 176 4.03 20.65 -8.13
N ALA A 177 4.45 19.93 -7.07
CA ALA A 177 4.90 18.55 -7.19
C ALA A 177 3.78 17.65 -7.74
N LEU A 178 2.55 17.79 -7.21
CA LEU A 178 1.39 17.06 -7.73
C LEU A 178 1.09 17.45 -9.20
N ASN A 179 1.09 18.75 -9.50
CA ASN A 179 0.87 19.24 -10.87
C ASN A 179 1.94 18.71 -11.84
N TYR A 180 3.20 18.64 -11.42
CA TYR A 180 4.29 18.05 -12.20
C TYR A 180 4.06 16.57 -12.47
N LEU A 181 3.68 15.77 -11.46
CA LEU A 181 3.35 14.36 -11.66
C LEU A 181 2.17 14.18 -12.62
N VAL A 182 1.12 15.00 -12.53
CA VAL A 182 0.00 14.97 -13.49
C VAL A 182 0.45 15.35 -14.89
N MET A 183 1.34 16.33 -15.05
CA MET A 183 1.90 16.71 -16.35
C MET A 183 2.71 15.58 -16.99
N LYS A 184 3.59 14.93 -16.21
CA LYS A 184 4.35 13.76 -16.67
C LYS A 184 3.44 12.58 -16.99
N TRP A 185 2.39 12.39 -16.21
CA TRP A 185 1.35 11.40 -16.48
C TRP A 185 0.64 11.67 -17.81
N LEU A 186 0.23 12.92 -18.07
CA LEU A 186 -0.40 13.33 -19.32
C LEU A 186 0.52 13.19 -20.53
N SER A 187 1.84 13.37 -20.38
CA SER A 187 2.79 13.16 -21.49
C SER A 187 2.94 11.70 -21.91
N THR A 188 2.47 10.74 -21.11
CA THR A 188 2.47 9.31 -21.48
C THR A 188 1.41 8.92 -22.51
N GLY A 189 0.56 9.88 -22.93
CA GLY A 189 -0.54 9.62 -23.86
C GLY A 189 -1.67 8.77 -23.26
N PRO A 190 -2.26 9.16 -22.11
CA PRO A 190 -3.39 8.45 -21.53
C PRO A 190 -4.63 8.53 -22.42
N THR A 191 -5.45 7.48 -22.40
CA THR A 191 -6.72 7.43 -23.11
C THR A 191 -7.75 8.42 -22.52
N PRO A 192 -8.77 8.84 -23.28
CA PRO A 192 -9.83 9.70 -22.76
C PRO A 192 -10.54 9.12 -21.52
N LYS A 193 -10.62 7.78 -21.44
CA LYS A 193 -11.21 7.06 -20.32
C LYS A 193 -10.36 7.21 -19.05
N GLU A 194 -9.04 7.04 -19.17
CA GLU A 194 -8.11 7.24 -18.05
C GLU A 194 -8.10 8.70 -17.58
N VAL A 195 -8.13 9.66 -18.52
CA VAL A 195 -8.19 11.09 -18.20
C VAL A 195 -9.46 11.41 -17.39
N LYS A 196 -10.62 10.86 -17.80
CA LYS A 196 -11.87 11.02 -17.03
C LYS A 196 -11.77 10.38 -15.65
N ALA A 197 -11.24 9.17 -15.54
CA ALA A 197 -11.09 8.50 -14.25
C ALA A 197 -10.20 9.29 -13.29
N LEU A 198 -9.03 9.75 -13.77
CA LEU A 198 -8.12 10.58 -12.99
C LEU A 198 -8.79 11.89 -12.54
N THR A 199 -9.53 12.55 -13.44
CA THR A 199 -10.27 13.79 -13.12
C THR A 199 -11.31 13.55 -12.04
N THR A 200 -12.05 12.44 -12.11
CA THR A 200 -13.02 12.05 -11.08
C THR A 200 -12.33 11.85 -9.73
N LEU A 201 -11.22 11.11 -9.68
CA LEU A 201 -10.48 10.86 -8.44
C LEU A 201 -9.89 12.15 -7.85
N LEU A 202 -9.31 13.02 -8.68
CA LEU A 202 -8.82 14.34 -8.27
C LEU A 202 -9.94 15.22 -7.72
N LYS A 203 -11.16 15.13 -8.26
CA LYS A 203 -12.33 15.83 -7.73
C LYS A 203 -12.69 15.35 -6.34
N VAL A 204 -12.78 14.03 -6.15
CA VAL A 204 -13.18 13.44 -4.86
C VAL A 204 -12.16 13.73 -3.77
N GLY A 205 -10.87 13.75 -4.11
CA GLY A 205 -9.81 14.18 -3.19
C GLY A 205 -9.77 15.69 -2.90
N ASP A 206 -10.60 16.51 -3.56
CA ASP A 206 -10.52 17.98 -3.55
C ASP A 206 -9.14 18.53 -3.98
N LEU A 207 -8.50 17.84 -4.94
CA LEU A 207 -7.16 18.15 -5.44
C LEU A 207 -7.15 18.76 -6.85
N HIS A 208 -8.27 18.70 -7.56
CA HIS A 208 -8.40 19.27 -8.91
C HIS A 208 -8.00 20.76 -8.99
N ARG A 209 -8.19 21.53 -7.92
CA ARG A 209 -7.83 22.97 -7.84
C ARG A 209 -6.32 23.24 -7.91
N PHE A 210 -5.50 22.23 -7.63
CA PHE A 210 -4.04 22.31 -7.66
C PHE A 210 -3.47 21.95 -9.03
N ILE A 211 -4.33 21.54 -9.97
CA ILE A 211 -3.91 21.14 -11.31
C ILE A 211 -4.17 22.28 -12.28
N TYR A 212 -3.11 22.95 -12.72
CA TYR A 212 -3.19 24.14 -13.59
C TYR A 212 -3.20 23.77 -15.09
N VAL A 213 -3.29 22.48 -15.40
CA VAL A 213 -3.15 21.96 -16.76
C VAL A 213 -4.47 22.09 -17.53
N THR A 214 -4.43 22.72 -18.70
CA THR A 214 -5.61 22.96 -19.56
C THR A 214 -6.21 21.69 -20.20
N LYS A 215 -5.53 20.54 -20.09
CA LYS A 215 -5.91 19.28 -20.75
C LYS A 215 -6.85 18.40 -19.94
N LEU A 216 -7.09 18.66 -18.65
CA LEU A 216 -8.07 17.89 -17.89
C LEU A 216 -9.49 18.42 -18.14
N PRO A 217 -10.47 17.53 -18.37
CA PRO A 217 -11.86 17.93 -18.48
C PRO A 217 -12.36 18.55 -17.17
N LYS A 218 -13.42 19.37 -17.27
CA LYS A 218 -14.07 19.87 -16.06
C LYS A 218 -14.64 18.70 -15.26
N PRO A 219 -14.49 18.68 -13.93
CA PRO A 219 -14.95 17.56 -13.13
C PRO A 219 -16.49 17.43 -13.12
N SER A 220 -17.02 16.34 -13.66
CA SER A 220 -18.46 16.01 -13.59
C SER A 220 -18.91 15.69 -12.17
N GLU A 221 -20.22 15.79 -11.87
CA GLU A 221 -20.75 15.30 -10.59
C GLU A 221 -20.42 13.82 -10.40
N VAL A 222 -19.99 13.47 -9.19
CA VAL A 222 -19.63 12.09 -8.85
C VAL A 222 -20.79 11.46 -8.09
N ARG A 223 -21.23 10.30 -8.57
CA ARG A 223 -22.34 9.55 -7.97
C ARG A 223 -21.82 8.28 -7.32
N TYR A 224 -22.27 8.01 -6.09
CA TYR A 224 -21.92 6.77 -5.40
C TYR A 224 -22.93 5.69 -5.73
N VAL A 225 -22.46 4.55 -6.22
CA VAL A 225 -23.30 3.42 -6.64
C VAL A 225 -23.05 2.22 -5.73
N ASP A 226 -24.11 1.50 -5.41
CA ASP A 226 -23.98 0.21 -4.73
C ASP A 226 -23.57 -0.84 -5.76
N THR A 227 -22.35 -1.35 -5.64
CA THR A 227 -21.82 -2.35 -6.59
C THR A 227 -22.20 -3.78 -6.20
N GLY A 228 -22.90 -4.00 -5.07
CA GLY A 228 -23.36 -5.32 -4.64
C GLY A 228 -22.23 -6.32 -4.30
N LYS A 229 -20.96 -5.88 -4.28
CA LYS A 229 -19.78 -6.72 -4.00
C LYS A 229 -18.96 -6.18 -2.82
N HIS A 230 -18.27 -7.12 -2.17
CA HIS A 230 -17.41 -7.01 -0.99
C HIS A 230 -16.55 -5.73 -0.88
N PRO A 231 -16.17 -5.30 0.34
CA PRO A 231 -15.29 -4.15 0.54
C PRO A 231 -14.10 -4.23 -0.41
N VAL A 232 -13.96 -3.20 -1.24
CA VAL A 232 -12.86 -3.12 -2.21
C VAL A 232 -11.57 -3.15 -1.40
N THR A 233 -10.86 -4.28 -1.47
CA THR A 233 -9.67 -4.53 -0.67
C THR A 233 -8.49 -4.17 -1.57
N TYR A 234 -7.83 -3.05 -1.26
CA TYR A 234 -6.95 -2.40 -2.21
C TYR A 234 -5.55 -3.00 -2.28
N VAL A 235 -5.10 -3.75 -1.30
CA VAL A 235 -4.00 -4.69 -1.54
C VAL A 235 -4.70 -6.02 -1.53
N ILE A 236 -4.62 -6.82 -2.60
CA ILE A 236 -4.96 -8.23 -2.48
C ILE A 236 -3.77 -8.80 -1.73
N PRO A 237 -3.83 -8.99 -0.41
CA PRO A 237 -2.77 -9.75 0.21
C PRO A 237 -3.03 -11.22 -0.17
N ASP A 238 -2.01 -12.07 -0.02
CA ASP A 238 -2.13 -13.51 -0.19
C ASP A 238 -3.45 -14.07 0.37
N GLU A 239 -4.03 -15.12 -0.22
CA GLU A 239 -5.27 -15.74 0.28
C GLU A 239 -5.19 -16.06 1.79
N ASN A 240 -4.01 -16.41 2.27
CA ASN A 240 -3.77 -16.66 3.70
C ASN A 240 -3.87 -15.38 4.53
N TYR A 241 -3.42 -14.24 4.01
CA TYR A 241 -3.50 -12.97 4.74
C TYR A 241 -4.93 -12.46 4.74
N ILE A 242 -5.67 -12.58 3.63
CA ILE A 242 -7.12 -12.31 3.61
C ILE A 242 -7.83 -13.18 4.65
N LYS A 243 -7.48 -14.46 4.70
CA LYS A 243 -8.02 -15.39 5.68
C LYS A 243 -7.69 -14.96 7.11
N ALA A 244 -6.46 -14.53 7.39
CA ALA A 244 -6.07 -14.00 8.68
C ALA A 244 -6.86 -12.73 9.04
N GLN A 245 -7.02 -11.78 8.11
CA GLN A 245 -7.84 -10.58 8.32
C GLN A 245 -9.29 -10.92 8.67
N LYS A 246 -9.91 -11.86 7.95
CA LYS A 246 -11.28 -12.32 8.24
C LYS A 246 -11.41 -12.95 9.62
N LEU A 247 -10.44 -13.77 10.02
CA LEU A 247 -10.40 -14.35 11.36
C LEU A 247 -10.29 -13.27 12.43
N LEU A 248 -9.44 -12.25 12.23
CA LEU A 248 -9.31 -11.12 13.17
C LEU A 248 -10.61 -10.31 13.25
N ASP A 249 -11.32 -10.12 12.15
CA ASP A 249 -12.63 -9.46 12.13
C ASP A 249 -13.71 -10.29 12.85
N GLU A 250 -13.64 -11.62 12.78
CA GLU A 250 -14.49 -12.52 13.57
C GLU A 250 -14.16 -12.43 15.07
N VAL A 251 -12.87 -12.42 15.44
CA VAL A 251 -12.45 -12.24 16.83
C VAL A 251 -12.87 -10.88 17.37
N ALA A 252 -12.84 -9.82 16.56
CA ALA A 252 -13.27 -8.49 16.98
C ALA A 252 -14.77 -8.41 17.33
N LYS A 253 -15.58 -9.29 16.74
CA LYS A 253 -17.01 -9.43 17.06
C LYS A 253 -17.26 -10.27 18.31
N GLU A 254 -16.43 -11.29 18.53
CA GLU A 254 -16.59 -12.24 19.63
C GLU A 254 -15.25 -12.55 20.34
N PRO A 255 -14.67 -11.59 21.10
CA PRO A 255 -13.34 -11.75 21.69
C PRO A 255 -13.22 -12.95 22.64
N TRP A 256 -14.31 -13.33 23.32
CA TRP A 256 -14.38 -14.50 24.21
C TRP A 256 -14.30 -15.85 23.49
N ARG A 257 -14.31 -15.86 22.15
CA ARG A 257 -14.12 -17.04 21.30
C ARG A 257 -12.81 -17.03 20.53
N ALA A 258 -11.88 -16.13 20.86
CA ALA A 258 -10.60 -15.99 20.17
C ALA A 258 -9.85 -17.32 20.01
N SER A 259 -9.71 -18.11 21.08
CA SER A 259 -9.01 -19.41 21.02
C SER A 259 -9.68 -20.41 20.07
N LYS A 260 -11.02 -20.36 19.96
CA LYS A 260 -11.80 -21.22 19.08
C LYS A 260 -11.79 -20.75 17.62
N ILE A 261 -11.72 -19.44 17.39
CA ILE A 261 -11.67 -18.85 16.04
C ILE A 261 -10.26 -19.03 15.45
N LEU A 262 -9.24 -18.70 16.22
CA LEU A 262 -7.82 -18.79 15.82
C LEU A 262 -7.28 -20.23 15.92
N LYS A 263 -8.00 -21.15 16.57
CA LYS A 263 -7.73 -22.60 16.60
C LYS A 263 -6.25 -22.92 16.83
N CYS A 264 -5.61 -23.56 15.84
CA CYS A 264 -4.23 -24.03 15.89
C CYS A 264 -3.19 -22.89 15.95
N TRP A 265 -3.59 -21.64 15.74
CA TRP A 265 -2.71 -20.47 15.86
C TRP A 265 -2.81 -19.78 17.22
N TRP A 266 -3.74 -20.20 18.06
CA TRP A 266 -3.98 -19.57 19.36
C TRP A 266 -2.76 -19.61 20.28
N SER A 267 -2.02 -20.72 20.33
CA SER A 267 -0.84 -20.84 21.19
C SER A 267 0.22 -19.79 20.85
N VAL A 268 0.59 -19.68 19.57
CA VAL A 268 1.58 -18.70 19.07
C VAL A 268 1.13 -17.27 19.38
N ILE A 269 -0.15 -16.96 19.14
CA ILE A 269 -0.68 -15.62 19.35
C ILE A 269 -0.78 -15.30 20.86
N LYS A 270 -1.22 -16.25 21.67
CA LYS A 270 -1.39 -16.08 23.12
C LYS A 270 -0.06 -15.84 23.83
N GLU A 271 0.97 -16.58 23.46
CA GLU A 271 2.28 -16.50 24.12
C GLU A 271 3.04 -15.23 23.75
N GLU A 272 2.94 -14.80 22.49
CA GLU A 272 3.89 -13.82 21.95
C GLU A 272 3.26 -12.55 21.38
N LEU A 273 1.96 -12.56 21.06
CA LEU A 273 1.28 -11.48 20.32
C LEU A 273 -0.04 -11.03 20.97
N ILE A 274 -0.27 -11.40 22.24
CA ILE A 274 -1.58 -11.20 22.87
C ILE A 274 -1.91 -9.73 23.13
N GLU A 275 -0.88 -8.91 23.37
CA GLU A 275 -1.02 -7.47 23.55
C GLU A 275 -1.28 -6.76 22.22
N ASP A 276 -0.54 -7.14 21.16
CA ASP A 276 -0.79 -6.68 19.79
C ASP A 276 -2.22 -7.02 19.36
N LEU A 277 -2.67 -8.26 19.63
CA LEU A 277 -4.03 -8.68 19.32
C LEU A 277 -5.05 -7.81 20.07
N ALA A 278 -4.89 -7.62 21.38
CA ALA A 278 -5.81 -6.81 22.17
C ALA A 278 -5.93 -5.38 21.62
N MET A 279 -4.81 -4.76 21.23
CA MET A 279 -4.79 -3.43 20.62
C MET A 279 -5.50 -3.43 19.25
N ALA A 280 -5.20 -4.42 18.40
CA ALA A 280 -5.80 -4.53 17.08
C ALA A 280 -7.32 -4.70 17.13
N LEU A 281 -7.85 -5.45 18.11
CA LEU A 281 -9.30 -5.62 18.26
C LEU A 281 -10.03 -4.30 18.57
N ILE A 282 -9.42 -3.42 19.36
CA ILE A 282 -9.98 -2.07 19.62
C ILE A 282 -10.09 -1.28 18.32
N VAL A 283 -8.99 -1.26 17.55
CA VAL A 283 -8.93 -0.54 16.26
C VAL A 283 -9.95 -1.10 15.28
N ARG A 284 -10.18 -2.42 15.30
CA ARG A 284 -11.18 -3.13 14.48
C ARG A 284 -12.62 -2.98 14.96
N GLY A 285 -12.88 -2.17 15.98
CA GLY A 285 -14.24 -1.81 16.37
C GLY A 285 -14.82 -2.64 17.52
N CYS A 286 -13.99 -3.37 18.28
CA CYS A 286 -14.37 -3.99 19.55
C CYS A 286 -14.55 -2.93 20.66
N ARG A 287 -15.37 -1.91 20.42
CA ARG A 287 -15.52 -0.72 21.28
C ARG A 287 -16.31 -0.95 22.56
N VAL A 288 -16.91 -2.13 22.72
CA VAL A 288 -17.69 -2.50 23.91
C VAL A 288 -16.79 -2.76 25.12
N TYR A 289 -15.51 -3.05 24.88
CA TYR A 289 -14.54 -3.38 25.90
C TYR A 289 -13.36 -2.41 25.83
N SER A 290 -12.82 -2.06 26.99
CA SER A 290 -11.53 -1.39 27.12
C SER A 290 -10.38 -2.36 26.78
N TYR A 291 -9.19 -1.81 26.53
CA TYR A 291 -7.98 -2.60 26.32
C TYR A 291 -7.73 -3.63 27.42
N ARG A 292 -7.90 -3.22 28.69
CA ARG A 292 -7.69 -4.12 29.84
C ARG A 292 -8.68 -5.28 29.85
N GLU A 293 -9.95 -4.99 29.60
CA GLU A 293 -11.00 -6.01 29.55
C GLU A 293 -10.77 -7.00 28.39
N ILE A 294 -10.40 -6.50 27.21
CA ILE A 294 -10.05 -7.38 26.08
C ILE A 294 -8.86 -8.26 26.45
N LEU A 295 -7.81 -7.70 27.04
CA LEU A 295 -6.62 -8.45 27.39
C LEU A 295 -6.90 -9.53 28.45
N GLU A 296 -7.76 -9.25 29.43
CA GLU A 296 -8.23 -10.24 30.42
C GLU A 296 -9.05 -11.36 29.77
N ILE A 297 -9.98 -11.00 28.88
CA ILE A 297 -10.77 -11.97 28.10
C ILE A 297 -9.85 -12.89 27.29
N LEU A 298 -8.83 -12.33 26.62
CA LEU A 298 -7.88 -13.11 25.83
C LEU A 298 -6.99 -13.99 26.73
N LYS A 299 -6.46 -13.47 27.83
CA LYS A 299 -5.55 -14.24 28.72
C LYS A 299 -6.22 -15.41 29.43
N SER A 300 -7.53 -15.32 29.67
CA SER A 300 -8.33 -16.36 30.34
C SER A 300 -8.68 -17.57 29.47
N GLN A 301 -8.46 -17.48 28.14
CA GLN A 301 -8.72 -18.55 27.16
C GLN A 301 -7.48 -19.39 26.90
#